data_AF-A0A2G3JC30-F1
#
_entry.id   AF-A0A2G3JC30-F1
#
_cell.length_a   1.000
_cell.length_b   1.000
_cell.length_c   1.000
_cell.angle_alpha   90.00
_cell.angle_beta   90.00
_cell.angle_gamma   90.00
#
_symmetry.space_group_name_H-M   'P 1'
#
loop_
_entity.id
_entity.type
_entity.pdbx_description
1 polymer ?
#
loop_
_entity_poly.entity_id
_entity_poly.type
_entity_poly.pdbx_seq_one_letter_code
_entity_poly.pdbx_strand_id
1 'polypeptide(L)'
;MKKPILLLMLVLVGGVILSFWQSPAAVLSSLVAAVKSPAGPDRADTISVAALQAKDKNISQSAMLQASPFAKNKSIDLSSDEVKTDPLPNTAMNTPDKEVISPEEAARRKKMEALGYMVPADYLTKDLQSLKKLAKSGDAYAMVHLGEKYYFELNKNPENPDYDPQTDYANQAKSTFKDALVAGNIRSAGIIAELYLQENNLVDAYAWHLISDRLGDSISADWFRSTKVYTEASDQLKQAAKAKLPVLIAELDGRSKAANRTPIFKS
;
A
#
# COMPACT_ATOMS: atom_id res chain seq x y z
N MET A 1 -31.07 -69.69 -17.09
CA MET A 1 -29.91 -68.79 -16.94
C MET A 1 -30.21 -67.78 -15.83
N LYS A 2 -29.27 -67.66 -14.89
CA LYS A 2 -28.99 -66.53 -13.95
C LYS A 2 -30.16 -65.86 -13.18
N LYS A 3 -30.40 -66.41 -11.98
CA LYS A 3 -30.47 -65.84 -10.60
C LYS A 3 -31.07 -64.42 -10.31
N PRO A 4 -31.64 -64.24 -9.09
CA PRO A 4 -32.62 -63.20 -8.75
C PRO A 4 -32.00 -61.88 -8.28
N ILE A 5 -32.74 -60.78 -8.44
CA ILE A 5 -32.41 -59.49 -7.84
C ILE A 5 -33.08 -59.41 -6.46
N LEU A 6 -32.21 -59.39 -5.46
CA LEU A 6 -32.47 -59.17 -4.05
C LEU A 6 -32.73 -57.68 -3.80
N LEU A 7 -33.72 -57.41 -2.94
CA LEU A 7 -34.01 -56.13 -2.30
C LEU A 7 -32.74 -55.51 -1.68
N LEU A 8 -32.51 -54.22 -1.88
CA LEU A 8 -31.73 -53.42 -0.93
C LEU A 8 -32.37 -52.05 -0.73
N MET A 9 -32.73 -51.81 0.53
CA MET A 9 -33.13 -50.53 1.08
C MET A 9 -32.07 -49.47 0.86
N LEU A 10 -32.51 -48.25 0.52
CA LEU A 10 -31.70 -47.06 0.71
C LEU A 10 -32.40 -46.14 1.72
N VAL A 11 -31.89 -46.19 2.95
CA VAL A 11 -32.09 -45.19 3.99
C VAL A 11 -31.31 -43.96 3.55
N LEU A 12 -32.01 -42.84 3.30
CA LEU A 12 -31.38 -41.53 3.15
C LEU A 12 -31.73 -40.70 4.38
N VAL A 13 -30.74 -40.60 5.25
CA VAL A 13 -30.69 -39.76 6.44
C VAL A 13 -30.83 -38.30 6.00
N GLY A 14 -31.96 -37.68 6.35
CA GLY A 14 -32.16 -36.24 6.21
C GLY A 14 -31.35 -35.49 7.26
N GLY A 15 -30.10 -35.15 6.93
CA GLY A 15 -29.30 -34.17 7.67
C GLY A 15 -29.60 -32.77 7.15
N VAL A 16 -30.55 -32.06 7.77
CA VAL A 16 -30.67 -30.60 7.62
C VAL A 16 -29.88 -29.97 8.76
N ILE A 17 -28.63 -29.63 8.47
CA ILE A 17 -27.83 -28.73 9.30
C ILE A 17 -28.29 -27.31 8.94
N LEU A 18 -29.17 -26.74 9.77
CA LEU A 18 -29.40 -25.29 9.80
C LEU A 18 -28.14 -24.64 10.36
N SER A 19 -27.22 -24.27 9.46
CA SER A 19 -26.07 -23.44 9.81
C SER A 19 -26.55 -22.00 9.97
N PHE A 20 -26.77 -21.62 11.22
CA PHE A 20 -26.90 -20.23 11.63
C PHE A 20 -25.67 -19.44 11.18
N TRP A 21 -25.86 -18.51 10.25
CA TRP A 21 -24.91 -17.44 10.00
C TRP A 21 -24.98 -16.45 11.16
N GLN A 22 -24.08 -16.59 12.13
CA GLN A 22 -23.70 -15.50 13.01
C GLN A 22 -22.35 -14.95 12.53
N SER A 23 -22.38 -13.67 12.17
CA SER A 23 -21.24 -12.84 11.83
C SER A 23 -20.16 -12.90 12.93
N PRO A 24 -18.85 -12.93 12.59
CA PRO A 24 -17.80 -12.75 13.57
C PRO A 24 -17.61 -11.26 13.85
N ALA A 25 -18.52 -10.70 14.65
CA ALA A 25 -18.25 -9.47 15.38
C ALA A 25 -18.33 -9.81 16.87
N ALA A 26 -17.26 -9.47 17.59
CA ALA A 26 -17.11 -9.62 19.04
C ALA A 26 -16.74 -11.02 19.57
N VAL A 27 -15.46 -11.38 19.43
CA VAL A 27 -14.76 -12.16 20.47
C VAL A 27 -13.35 -11.63 20.62
N LEU A 28 -13.13 -10.62 21.46
CA LEU A 28 -11.89 -10.43 22.25
C LEU A 28 -12.20 -9.42 23.36
N SER A 29 -12.92 -9.87 24.39
CA SER A 29 -12.99 -9.20 25.69
C SER A 29 -13.44 -10.22 26.72
N SER A 30 -12.49 -10.99 27.26
CA SER A 30 -12.56 -11.63 28.60
C SER A 30 -11.44 -12.66 28.74
N LEU A 31 -10.26 -12.20 29.15
CA LEU A 31 -9.27 -13.09 29.78
C LEU A 31 -8.37 -12.31 30.73
N VAL A 32 -8.98 -11.62 31.70
CA VAL A 32 -8.33 -11.28 32.96
C VAL A 32 -9.39 -11.33 34.08
N ALA A 33 -9.55 -12.50 34.68
CA ALA A 33 -10.07 -12.62 36.04
C ALA A 33 -9.77 -14.03 36.57
N ALA A 34 -8.68 -14.16 37.34
CA ALA A 34 -8.60 -14.94 38.58
C ALA A 34 -7.14 -15.23 38.97
N VAL A 35 -6.45 -14.23 39.52
CA VAL A 35 -5.46 -14.48 40.58
C VAL A 35 -5.79 -13.53 41.72
N LYS A 36 -6.17 -14.12 42.85
CA LYS A 36 -6.50 -13.44 44.10
C LYS A 36 -5.34 -13.67 45.07
N SER A 37 -4.54 -12.65 45.34
CA SER A 37 -3.92 -12.38 46.65
C SER A 37 -3.10 -11.07 46.64
N PRO A 38 -2.85 -10.46 47.82
CA PRO A 38 -2.96 -9.01 47.98
C PRO A 38 -1.63 -8.26 48.10
N ALA A 39 -1.74 -6.93 47.99
CA ALA A 39 -0.84 -5.86 48.45
C ALA A 39 0.42 -5.56 47.61
N GLY A 40 0.44 -4.35 47.03
CA GLY A 40 1.61 -3.69 46.45
C GLY A 40 1.20 -2.72 45.34
N PRO A 41 1.42 -1.40 45.45
CA PRO A 41 1.02 -0.45 44.43
C PRO A 41 2.14 -0.32 43.42
N ASP A 42 1.95 -0.82 42.20
CA ASP A 42 2.72 -0.32 41.07
C ASP A 42 1.89 -0.35 39.78
N ARG A 43 1.90 0.81 39.12
CA ARG A 43 1.18 1.14 37.89
C ARG A 43 1.62 0.24 36.74
N ALA A 44 0.67 -0.38 36.07
CA ALA A 44 0.83 -0.81 34.69
C ALA A 44 -0.18 -0.05 33.83
N ASP A 45 0.28 1.02 33.20
CA ASP A 45 -0.48 1.75 32.20
C ASP A 45 -0.64 0.86 30.95
N THR A 46 -1.84 0.30 30.78
CA THR A 46 -2.29 -0.20 29.47
C THR A 46 -2.42 0.99 28.52
N ILE A 47 -1.40 1.22 27.69
CA ILE A 47 -1.39 2.28 26.67
C ILE A 47 -2.35 1.88 25.56
N SER A 48 -3.51 2.54 25.51
CA SER A 48 -4.43 2.46 24.38
C SER A 48 -3.85 3.16 23.16
N VAL A 49 -3.73 2.46 22.03
CA VAL A 49 -3.25 2.99 20.74
C VAL A 49 -4.08 4.19 20.25
N ALA A 50 -5.36 4.25 20.63
CA ALA A 50 -6.25 5.37 20.32
C ALA A 50 -5.89 6.68 21.05
N ALA A 51 -5.21 6.59 22.21
CA ALA A 51 -4.80 7.77 22.98
C ALA A 51 -3.50 8.43 22.46
N LEU A 52 -2.72 7.71 21.63
CA LEU A 52 -1.45 8.20 21.08
C LEU A 52 -1.65 9.27 19.99
N GLN A 53 -2.73 9.16 19.21
CA GLN A 53 -3.08 10.17 18.20
C GLN A 53 -3.46 11.53 18.81
N ALA A 54 -3.84 11.56 20.09
CA ALA A 54 -4.26 12.79 20.76
C ALA A 54 -3.10 13.59 21.37
N LYS A 55 -1.95 12.95 21.68
CA LYS A 55 -0.84 13.58 22.41
C LYS A 55 0.23 14.20 21.51
N ASP A 56 0.35 13.74 20.26
CA ASP A 56 1.28 14.29 19.25
C ASP A 56 0.63 15.38 18.36
N LYS A 57 -0.46 16.01 18.83
CA LYS A 57 -1.22 17.07 18.12
C LYS A 57 -0.42 18.34 17.78
N ASN A 58 0.85 18.42 18.16
CA ASN A 58 1.70 19.59 17.90
C ASN A 58 2.60 19.45 16.66
N ILE A 59 2.59 18.28 15.99
CA ILE A 59 3.15 18.15 14.64
C ILE A 59 2.12 18.76 13.68
N SER A 60 2.18 20.10 13.57
CA SER A 60 1.25 20.94 12.81
C SER A 60 1.16 20.50 11.35
N GLN A 61 0.01 20.72 10.68
CA GLN A 61 -0.24 20.42 9.25
C GLN A 61 0.85 20.93 8.29
N SER A 62 1.65 21.91 8.72
CA SER A 62 2.82 22.43 8.00
C SER A 62 3.99 21.44 7.88
N ALA A 63 3.98 20.33 8.64
CA ALA A 63 4.93 19.22 8.51
C ALA A 63 4.73 18.40 7.21
N MET A 64 3.55 18.50 6.58
CA MET A 64 3.22 17.82 5.32
C MET A 64 3.68 18.57 4.07
N LEU A 65 4.30 19.75 4.20
CA LEU A 65 4.66 20.60 3.05
C LEU A 65 5.99 20.24 2.38
N GLN A 66 6.68 19.20 2.85
CA GLN A 66 7.90 18.76 2.20
C GLN A 66 7.54 17.97 0.95
N ALA A 67 8.04 18.44 -0.21
CA ALA A 67 7.69 17.88 -1.51
C ALA A 67 7.89 16.37 -1.47
N SER A 68 6.78 15.65 -1.51
CA SER A 68 6.82 14.22 -1.56
C SER A 68 7.48 13.82 -2.89
N PRO A 69 8.33 12.78 -2.88
CA PRO A 69 8.84 12.20 -4.10
C PRO A 69 7.67 11.71 -4.99
N PHE A 70 6.51 11.40 -4.42
CA PHE A 70 5.40 10.75 -5.12
C PHE A 70 4.23 11.69 -5.43
N ALA A 71 4.24 12.94 -4.98
CA ALA A 71 3.14 13.88 -5.14
C ALA A 71 3.06 14.46 -6.57
N LYS A 72 1.84 14.46 -7.15
CA LYS A 72 1.46 15.31 -8.29
C LYS A 72 1.38 16.77 -7.81
N ASN A 73 2.33 17.61 -8.22
CA ASN A 73 2.18 19.06 -8.00
C ASN A 73 1.09 19.59 -8.95
N LYS A 74 -0.03 20.05 -8.41
CA LYS A 74 -0.89 21.04 -9.07
C LYS A 74 -0.18 22.39 -8.94
N SER A 75 -0.14 23.14 -10.04
CA SER A 75 0.56 24.42 -10.29
C SER A 75 2.10 24.38 -10.25
N ILE A 76 2.69 24.11 -11.41
CA ILE A 76 3.90 24.82 -11.82
C ILE A 76 3.45 25.69 -13.00
N ASP A 77 3.33 26.99 -12.75
CA ASP A 77 3.29 28.01 -13.78
C ASP A 77 4.69 28.06 -14.40
N LEU A 78 4.83 27.53 -15.62
CA LEU A 78 6.04 27.65 -16.44
C LEU A 78 5.80 28.78 -17.44
N SER A 79 5.70 30.00 -16.93
CA SER A 79 5.94 31.18 -17.74
C SER A 79 7.42 31.24 -18.12
N SER A 80 7.66 31.23 -19.44
CA SER A 80 8.83 31.73 -20.18
C SER A 80 10.19 31.03 -19.95
N ASP A 81 10.71 30.38 -21.00
CA ASP A 81 11.66 31.07 -21.89
C ASP A 81 11.86 30.32 -23.21
N GLU A 82 11.90 31.11 -24.28
CA GLU A 82 12.12 30.71 -25.67
C GLU A 82 13.52 30.12 -25.86
N VAL A 83 13.61 29.00 -26.59
CA VAL A 83 14.79 28.72 -27.43
C VAL A 83 14.31 28.30 -28.82
N LYS A 84 14.37 29.25 -29.74
CA LYS A 84 14.39 29.02 -31.18
C LYS A 84 15.65 28.25 -31.55
N THR A 85 15.50 27.20 -32.37
CA THR A 85 16.48 26.87 -33.42
C THR A 85 15.74 26.20 -34.58
N ASP A 86 15.95 26.77 -35.77
CA ASP A 86 15.35 26.48 -37.07
C ASP A 86 15.95 25.22 -37.76
N PRO A 87 15.39 24.76 -38.91
CA PRO A 87 15.24 23.33 -39.25
C PRO A 87 16.21 22.78 -40.32
N LEU A 88 16.16 21.44 -40.51
CA LEU A 88 16.36 20.60 -41.74
C LEU A 88 17.25 19.34 -41.47
N PRO A 89 17.23 18.29 -42.33
CA PRO A 89 16.12 17.59 -42.99
C PRO A 89 16.16 16.04 -42.80
N ASN A 90 15.02 15.41 -43.10
CA ASN A 90 14.71 13.97 -43.26
C ASN A 90 15.85 12.92 -43.20
N THR A 91 15.70 11.98 -42.26
CA THR A 91 16.02 10.56 -42.50
C THR A 91 14.85 9.72 -42.02
N ALA A 92 14.14 9.12 -42.98
CA ALA A 92 13.04 8.20 -42.73
C ALA A 92 13.59 6.91 -42.12
N MET A 93 13.58 6.82 -40.80
CA MET A 93 13.52 5.55 -40.08
C MET A 93 12.13 5.43 -39.48
N ASN A 94 11.43 4.34 -39.83
CA ASN A 94 10.24 3.87 -39.14
C ASN A 94 10.56 3.75 -37.65
N THR A 95 10.19 4.79 -36.90
CA THR A 95 10.13 4.75 -35.45
C THR A 95 8.72 4.30 -35.09
N PRO A 96 8.53 3.39 -34.12
CA PRO A 96 7.20 3.10 -33.59
C PRO A 96 6.58 4.43 -33.17
N ASP A 97 5.31 4.65 -33.52
CA ASP A 97 4.57 5.89 -33.30
C ASP A 97 5.06 6.61 -32.06
N LYS A 98 5.67 7.78 -32.27
CA LYS A 98 6.22 8.62 -31.21
C LYS A 98 5.03 9.00 -30.32
N GLU A 99 4.88 8.27 -29.22
CA GLU A 99 3.83 8.45 -28.22
C GLU A 99 3.68 9.95 -27.94
N VAL A 100 2.50 10.51 -28.24
CA VAL A 100 2.21 11.92 -27.95
C VAL A 100 1.95 12.01 -26.45
N ILE A 101 3.05 12.13 -25.70
CA ILE A 101 3.03 12.27 -24.25
C ILE A 101 2.58 13.71 -23.94
N SER A 102 1.55 13.87 -23.11
CA SER A 102 1.15 15.21 -22.66
C SER A 102 2.30 15.87 -21.89
N PRO A 103 2.42 17.20 -21.89
CA PRO A 103 3.45 17.89 -21.11
C PRO A 103 3.43 17.51 -19.61
N GLU A 104 2.24 17.25 -19.06
CA GLU A 104 2.06 16.78 -17.68
C GLU A 104 2.63 15.37 -17.46
N GLU A 105 2.43 14.47 -18.42
CA GLU A 105 2.92 13.10 -18.37
C GLU A 105 4.45 13.04 -18.56
N ALA A 106 5.01 13.92 -19.41
CA ALA A 106 6.46 14.04 -19.58
C ALA A 106 7.15 14.59 -18.31
N ALA A 107 6.53 15.59 -17.67
CA ALA A 107 7.02 16.12 -16.39
C ALA A 107 6.96 15.05 -15.28
N ARG A 108 5.89 14.24 -15.27
CA ARG A 108 5.77 13.10 -14.37
C ARG A 108 6.88 12.07 -14.59
N ARG A 109 7.10 11.63 -15.84
CA ARG A 109 8.17 10.68 -16.20
C ARG A 109 9.55 11.16 -15.74
N LYS A 110 9.89 12.42 -16.01
CA LYS A 110 11.18 13.01 -15.60
C LYS A 110 11.34 13.07 -14.08
N LYS A 111 10.26 13.36 -13.34
CA LYS A 111 10.27 13.33 -11.87
C LYS A 111 10.46 11.90 -11.35
N MET A 112 9.75 10.92 -11.92
CA MET A 112 9.90 9.52 -11.55
C MET A 112 11.33 9.01 -11.79
N GLU A 113 11.89 9.26 -12.98
CA GLU A 113 13.27 8.89 -13.33
C GLU A 113 14.30 9.52 -12.39
N ALA A 114 14.17 10.82 -12.09
CA ALA A 114 15.05 11.53 -11.16
C ALA A 114 15.01 10.96 -9.73
N LEU A 115 13.88 10.37 -9.35
CA LEU A 115 13.69 9.69 -8.07
C LEU A 115 14.06 8.21 -8.14
N GLY A 116 14.72 7.76 -9.20
CA GLY A 116 15.16 6.38 -9.40
C GLY A 116 14.02 5.39 -9.57
N TYR A 117 12.82 5.87 -9.96
CA TYR A 117 11.72 4.99 -10.34
C TYR A 117 12.00 4.49 -11.75
N MET A 118 12.72 3.38 -11.85
CA MET A 118 12.76 2.62 -13.10
C MET A 118 11.43 1.90 -13.25
N VAL A 119 10.39 2.63 -13.62
CA VAL A 119 9.14 2.02 -14.07
C VAL A 119 9.08 2.13 -15.59
N PRO A 120 8.90 1.01 -16.31
CA PRO A 120 8.82 1.05 -17.76
C PRO A 120 7.68 1.98 -18.22
N ALA A 121 7.98 2.85 -19.19
CA ALA A 121 7.06 3.89 -19.63
C ALA A 121 5.73 3.33 -20.18
N ASP A 122 5.74 2.09 -20.67
CA ASP A 122 4.57 1.42 -21.23
C ASP A 122 3.50 1.06 -20.20
N TYR A 123 3.78 1.14 -18.89
CA TYR A 123 2.78 0.95 -17.84
C TYR A 123 1.94 2.19 -17.59
N LEU A 124 2.47 3.36 -17.92
CA LEU A 124 1.86 4.65 -17.62
C LEU A 124 0.58 4.91 -18.42
N THR A 125 0.44 4.25 -19.57
CA THR A 125 -0.72 4.35 -20.47
C THR A 125 -1.66 3.15 -20.40
N LYS A 126 -1.37 2.16 -19.55
CA LYS A 126 -2.24 0.98 -19.41
C LYS A 126 -3.53 1.36 -18.67
N ASP A 127 -4.65 0.91 -19.21
CA ASP A 127 -5.94 1.06 -18.55
C ASP A 127 -6.04 0.21 -17.25
N LEU A 128 -7.10 0.44 -16.47
CA LEU A 128 -7.30 -0.22 -15.19
C LEU A 128 -7.40 -1.75 -15.33
N GLN A 129 -8.03 -2.24 -16.40
CA GLN A 129 -8.22 -3.68 -16.63
C GLN A 129 -6.89 -4.38 -16.99
N SER A 130 -6.09 -3.73 -17.83
CA SER A 130 -4.77 -4.20 -18.23
C SER A 130 -3.83 -4.26 -17.03
N LEU A 131 -3.82 -3.22 -16.19
CA LEU A 131 -3.07 -3.21 -14.94
C LEU A 131 -3.52 -4.32 -13.98
N LYS A 132 -4.84 -4.54 -13.81
CA LYS A 132 -5.38 -5.65 -13.00
C LYS A 132 -4.92 -7.01 -13.52
N LYS A 133 -4.95 -7.23 -14.84
CA LYS A 133 -4.53 -8.50 -15.44
C LYS A 133 -3.04 -8.77 -15.21
N LEU A 134 -2.18 -7.76 -15.44
CA LEU A 134 -0.74 -7.88 -15.22
C LEU A 134 -0.41 -8.05 -13.74
N ALA A 135 -1.03 -7.28 -12.86
CA ALA A 135 -0.88 -7.43 -11.41
C ALA A 135 -1.25 -8.86 -10.95
N LYS A 136 -2.36 -9.41 -11.47
CA LYS A 136 -2.75 -10.81 -11.19
C LYS A 136 -1.72 -11.84 -11.68
N SER A 137 -0.98 -11.53 -12.74
CA SER A 137 0.12 -12.39 -13.23
C SER A 137 1.42 -12.27 -12.43
N GLY A 138 1.44 -11.42 -11.39
CA GLY A 138 2.59 -11.25 -10.52
C GLY A 138 3.53 -10.11 -10.93
N ASP A 139 3.10 -9.25 -11.85
CA ASP A 139 3.90 -8.12 -12.31
C ASP A 139 3.97 -7.01 -11.24
N ALA A 140 5.17 -6.81 -10.70
CA ALA A 140 5.42 -5.83 -9.64
C ALA A 140 5.15 -4.38 -10.09
N TYR A 141 5.50 -4.03 -11.33
CA TYR A 141 5.30 -2.69 -11.87
C TYR A 141 3.82 -2.40 -12.13
N ALA A 142 3.07 -3.39 -12.62
CA ALA A 142 1.62 -3.27 -12.75
C ALA A 142 0.96 -3.07 -11.39
N MET A 143 1.41 -3.77 -10.34
CA MET A 143 0.87 -3.59 -8.98
C MET A 143 1.13 -2.17 -8.46
N VAL A 144 2.32 -1.61 -8.67
CA VAL A 144 2.61 -0.21 -8.29
C VAL A 144 1.65 0.74 -8.99
N HIS A 145 1.54 0.67 -10.31
CA HIS A 145 0.65 1.58 -11.04
C HIS A 145 -0.83 1.37 -10.75
N LEU A 146 -1.24 0.13 -10.49
CA LEU A 146 -2.59 -0.16 -10.06
C LEU A 146 -2.88 0.50 -8.70
N GLY A 147 -1.93 0.43 -7.75
CA GLY A 147 -2.01 1.12 -6.46
C GLY A 147 -2.08 2.64 -6.61
N GLU A 148 -1.25 3.21 -7.50
CA GLU A 148 -1.29 4.64 -7.82
C GLU A 148 -2.64 5.06 -8.41
N LYS A 149 -3.17 4.31 -9.36
CA LYS A 149 -4.48 4.60 -9.97
C LYS A 149 -5.59 4.55 -8.93
N TYR A 150 -5.58 3.55 -8.05
CA TYR A 150 -6.51 3.48 -6.93
C TYR A 150 -6.39 4.72 -6.03
N TYR A 151 -5.19 5.11 -5.61
CA TYR A 151 -5.05 6.18 -4.62
C TYR A 151 -5.20 7.60 -5.20
N PHE A 152 -4.64 7.86 -6.39
CA PHE A 152 -4.54 9.23 -6.93
C PHE A 152 -5.63 9.56 -7.95
N GLU A 153 -6.25 8.57 -8.58
CA GLU A 153 -7.27 8.81 -9.63
C GLU A 153 -8.67 8.42 -9.22
N LEU A 154 -8.83 7.36 -8.42
CA LEU A 154 -10.13 6.80 -8.05
C LEU A 154 -10.55 7.15 -6.62
N ASN A 155 -9.61 7.21 -5.68
CA ASN A 155 -9.92 7.55 -4.30
C ASN A 155 -10.64 8.90 -4.19
N LYS A 156 -11.86 8.88 -3.63
CA LYS A 156 -12.73 10.06 -3.45
C LYS A 156 -13.04 10.81 -4.76
N ASN A 157 -13.02 10.12 -5.91
CA ASN A 157 -13.29 10.73 -7.21
C ASN A 157 -14.49 10.09 -7.93
N PRO A 158 -15.73 10.45 -7.56
CA PRO A 158 -16.94 9.87 -8.14
C PRO A 158 -17.18 10.22 -9.61
N GLU A 159 -16.46 11.20 -10.17
CA GLU A 159 -16.58 11.58 -11.58
C GLU A 159 -15.74 10.70 -12.51
N ASN A 160 -14.81 9.92 -11.97
CA ASN A 160 -14.01 9.01 -12.78
C ASN A 160 -14.90 7.83 -13.26
N PRO A 161 -14.92 7.50 -14.57
CA PRO A 161 -15.76 6.41 -15.08
C PRO A 161 -15.38 5.03 -14.54
N ASP A 162 -14.14 4.85 -14.07
CA ASP A 162 -13.68 3.61 -13.43
C ASP A 162 -14.00 3.56 -11.92
N TYR A 163 -14.60 4.63 -11.35
CA TYR A 163 -14.94 4.70 -9.93
C TYR A 163 -16.04 3.73 -9.53
N ASP A 164 -15.89 3.14 -8.34
CA ASP A 164 -16.89 2.26 -7.73
C ASP A 164 -17.14 2.76 -6.30
N PRO A 165 -18.36 3.22 -5.97
CA PRO A 165 -18.69 3.74 -4.64
C PRO A 165 -18.63 2.69 -3.54
N GLN A 166 -18.61 1.40 -3.86
CA GLN A 166 -18.48 0.31 -2.87
C GLN A 166 -17.02 -0.04 -2.56
N THR A 167 -16.06 0.53 -3.29
CA THR A 167 -14.64 0.21 -3.15
C THR A 167 -13.93 1.23 -2.24
N ASP A 168 -13.27 0.75 -1.18
CA ASP A 168 -12.32 1.54 -0.40
C ASP A 168 -10.98 1.62 -1.12
N TYR A 169 -10.86 2.61 -2.01
CA TYR A 169 -9.68 2.81 -2.85
C TYR A 169 -8.40 3.12 -2.07
N ALA A 170 -8.50 3.78 -0.91
CA ALA A 170 -7.32 4.06 -0.10
C ALA A 170 -6.72 2.77 0.47
N ASN A 171 -7.56 1.88 1.00
CA ASN A 171 -7.11 0.58 1.50
C ASN A 171 -6.73 -0.38 0.36
N GLN A 172 -7.45 -0.35 -0.76
CA GLN A 172 -7.12 -1.14 -1.93
C GLN A 172 -5.75 -0.76 -2.50
N ALA A 173 -5.42 0.53 -2.57
CA ALA A 173 -4.10 1.00 -2.98
C ALA A 173 -3.00 0.46 -2.06
N LYS A 174 -3.14 0.65 -0.74
CA LYS A 174 -2.17 0.14 0.25
C LYS A 174 -2.00 -1.36 0.15
N SER A 175 -3.08 -2.14 -0.01
CA SER A 175 -2.97 -3.59 -0.21
C SER A 175 -2.20 -3.93 -1.49
N THR A 176 -2.48 -3.22 -2.59
CA THR A 176 -1.81 -3.44 -3.88
C THR A 176 -0.31 -3.12 -3.80
N PHE A 177 0.08 -2.07 -3.07
CA PHE A 177 1.50 -1.78 -2.82
C PHE A 177 2.18 -2.85 -1.94
N LYS A 178 1.48 -3.46 -0.98
CA LYS A 178 2.03 -4.62 -0.24
C LYS A 178 2.26 -5.81 -1.16
N ASP A 179 1.37 -6.04 -2.12
CA ASP A 179 1.53 -7.11 -3.10
C ASP A 179 2.70 -6.82 -4.05
N ALA A 180 2.90 -5.55 -4.44
CA ALA A 180 4.05 -5.09 -5.21
C ALA A 180 5.37 -5.27 -4.44
N LEU A 181 5.37 -4.98 -3.14
CA LEU A 181 6.52 -5.20 -2.26
C LEU A 181 6.91 -6.67 -2.22
N VAL A 182 5.92 -7.55 -2.05
CA VAL A 182 6.07 -9.02 -2.11
C VAL A 182 6.53 -9.49 -3.49
N ALA A 183 6.23 -8.73 -4.55
CA ALA A 183 6.69 -8.98 -5.91
C ALA A 183 8.14 -8.54 -6.16
N GLY A 184 8.82 -7.94 -5.18
CA GLY A 184 10.19 -7.46 -5.28
C GLY A 184 10.32 -5.96 -5.52
N ASN A 185 9.23 -5.19 -5.54
CA ASN A 185 9.30 -3.73 -5.59
C ASN A 185 9.53 -3.15 -4.18
N ILE A 186 10.78 -3.12 -3.72
CA ILE A 186 11.13 -2.66 -2.36
C ILE A 186 10.65 -1.24 -2.04
N ARG A 187 10.51 -0.38 -3.07
CA ARG A 187 10.05 0.99 -2.92
C ARG A 187 8.61 1.13 -2.47
N SER A 188 7.80 0.10 -2.71
CA SER A 188 6.40 0.10 -2.29
C SER A 188 6.24 0.30 -0.77
N ALA A 189 7.23 -0.09 0.05
CA ALA A 189 7.23 0.23 1.48
C ALA A 189 7.29 1.75 1.76
N GLY A 190 8.13 2.48 1.01
CA GLY A 190 8.22 3.94 1.09
C GLY A 190 6.94 4.65 0.64
N ILE A 191 6.32 4.16 -0.44
CA ILE A 191 5.02 4.67 -0.90
C ILE A 191 3.97 4.50 0.20
N ILE A 192 3.87 3.32 0.81
CA ILE A 192 2.91 3.08 1.90
C ILE A 192 3.17 4.00 3.10
N ALA A 193 4.45 4.23 3.46
CA ALA A 193 4.81 5.17 4.52
C ALA A 193 4.30 6.59 4.23
N GLU A 194 4.44 7.04 2.99
CA GLU A 194 3.91 8.33 2.56
C GLU A 194 2.39 8.40 2.63
N LEU A 195 1.68 7.36 2.16
CA LEU A 195 0.21 7.37 2.22
C LEU A 195 -0.29 7.50 3.66
N TYR A 196 0.32 6.77 4.60
CA TYR A 196 -0.01 6.92 6.02
C TYR A 196 0.38 8.29 6.58
N LEU A 197 1.46 8.90 6.09
CA LEU A 197 1.82 10.26 6.47
C LEU A 197 0.73 11.25 6.03
N GLN A 198 0.26 11.16 4.78
CA GLN A 198 -0.84 11.99 4.26
C GLN A 198 -2.16 11.77 5.03
N GLU A 199 -2.37 10.57 5.56
CA GLU A 199 -3.52 10.22 6.42
C GLU A 199 -3.34 10.66 7.89
N ASN A 200 -2.22 11.33 8.23
CA ASN A 200 -1.84 11.68 9.59
C ASN A 200 -1.74 10.48 10.55
N ASN A 201 -1.50 9.28 10.01
CA ASN A 201 -1.28 8.07 10.78
C ASN A 201 0.22 7.86 11.00
N LEU A 202 0.78 8.64 11.93
CA LEU A 202 2.22 8.76 12.11
C LEU A 202 2.89 7.44 12.53
N VAL A 203 2.20 6.62 13.33
CA VAL A 203 2.73 5.33 13.80
C VAL A 203 2.93 4.38 12.63
N ASP A 204 1.92 4.22 11.77
CA ASP A 204 2.03 3.33 10.61
C ASP A 204 2.97 3.92 9.54
N ALA A 205 2.98 5.25 9.36
CA ALA A 205 3.94 5.92 8.47
C ALA A 205 5.39 5.61 8.88
N TYR A 206 5.71 5.79 10.16
CA TYR A 206 7.05 5.51 10.69
C TYR A 206 7.38 4.01 10.65
N ALA A 207 6.42 3.13 10.90
CA ALA A 207 6.64 1.68 10.82
C ALA A 207 6.99 1.23 9.39
N TRP A 208 6.29 1.76 8.38
CA TRP A 208 6.58 1.48 6.98
C TRP A 208 7.90 2.10 6.50
N HIS A 209 8.29 3.26 7.04
CA HIS A 209 9.63 3.78 6.85
C HIS A 209 10.72 2.82 7.36
N LEU A 210 10.55 2.26 8.56
CA LEU A 210 11.51 1.27 9.11
C LEU A 210 11.60 0.01 8.23
N ILE A 211 10.49 -0.41 7.61
CA ILE A 211 10.49 -1.50 6.62
C ILE A 211 11.29 -1.11 5.38
N SER A 212 11.01 0.07 4.80
CA SER A 212 11.73 0.60 3.64
C SER A 212 13.24 0.68 3.89
N ASP A 213 13.64 1.19 5.06
CA ASP A 213 15.04 1.27 5.46
C ASP A 213 15.70 -0.11 5.60
N ARG A 214 15.02 -1.06 6.25
CA ARG A 214 15.51 -2.44 6.39
C ARG A 214 15.70 -3.15 5.05
N LEU A 215 14.93 -2.77 4.04
CA LEU A 215 15.02 -3.33 2.69
C LEU A 215 16.07 -2.63 1.82
N GLY A 216 16.75 -1.60 2.35
CA GLY A 216 17.79 -0.87 1.63
C GLY A 216 17.27 0.11 0.58
N ASP A 217 16.00 0.53 0.65
CA ASP A 217 15.47 1.60 -0.21
C ASP A 217 15.89 2.96 0.34
N SER A 218 17.15 3.33 0.09
CA SER A 218 17.73 4.58 0.60
C SER A 218 16.96 5.82 0.14
N ILE A 219 16.39 5.81 -1.06
CA ILE A 219 15.67 6.97 -1.61
C ILE A 219 14.44 7.30 -0.76
N SER A 220 13.57 6.32 -0.50
CA SER A 220 12.39 6.57 0.33
C SER A 220 12.76 6.76 1.80
N ALA A 221 13.77 6.03 2.28
CA ALA A 221 14.23 6.16 3.65
C ALA A 221 14.79 7.57 3.93
N ASP A 222 15.64 8.10 3.05
CA ASP A 222 16.24 9.43 3.18
C ASP A 222 15.20 10.54 3.03
N TRP A 223 14.26 10.39 2.10
CA TRP A 223 13.12 11.30 2.04
C TRP A 223 12.34 11.32 3.37
N PHE A 224 11.96 10.16 3.91
CA PHE A 224 11.20 10.11 5.16
C PHE A 224 12.00 10.71 6.33
N ARG A 225 13.32 10.45 6.39
CA ARG A 225 14.23 11.05 7.39
C ARG A 225 14.29 12.57 7.32
N SER A 226 14.06 13.14 6.15
CA SER A 226 14.01 14.59 5.96
C SER A 226 12.73 15.22 6.50
N THR A 227 11.66 14.44 6.74
CA THR A 227 10.36 14.93 7.22
C THR A 227 10.41 15.34 8.68
N LYS A 228 9.57 16.32 9.06
CA LYS A 228 9.40 16.70 10.47
C LYS A 228 8.97 15.54 11.35
N VAL A 229 8.14 14.63 10.81
CA VAL A 229 7.71 13.43 11.54
C VAL A 229 8.89 12.58 11.97
N TYR A 230 9.96 12.52 11.17
CA TYR A 230 11.17 11.82 11.58
C TYR A 230 12.05 12.66 12.52
N THR A 231 12.32 13.92 12.18
CA THR A 231 13.25 14.77 12.95
C THR A 231 12.74 15.12 14.34
N GLU A 232 11.41 15.20 14.50
CA GLU A 232 10.74 15.53 15.76
C GLU A 232 10.05 14.30 16.39
N ALA A 233 10.30 13.08 15.89
CA ALA A 233 9.68 11.86 16.40
C ALA A 233 9.98 11.66 17.90
N SER A 234 8.91 11.60 18.70
CA SER A 234 8.98 11.22 20.11
C SER A 234 9.46 9.77 20.26
N ASP A 235 10.05 9.44 21.42
CA ASP A 235 10.44 8.06 21.72
C ASP A 235 9.22 7.13 21.75
N GLN A 236 8.06 7.65 22.16
CA GLN A 236 6.81 6.91 22.16
C GLN A 236 6.35 6.54 20.75
N LEU A 237 6.42 7.47 19.79
CA LEU A 237 6.14 7.22 18.38
C LEU A 237 7.08 6.16 17.82
N LYS A 238 8.39 6.30 18.07
CA LYS A 238 9.41 5.34 17.62
C LYS A 238 9.18 3.94 18.21
N GLN A 239 8.84 3.85 19.49
CA GLN A 239 8.54 2.57 20.14
C GLN A 239 7.27 1.93 19.59
N ALA A 240 6.20 2.71 19.41
CA ALA A 240 4.95 2.22 18.82
C ALA A 240 5.15 1.71 17.38
N ALA A 241 5.91 2.43 16.56
CA ALA A 241 6.26 2.03 15.21
C ALA A 241 7.10 0.73 15.18
N LYS A 242 8.11 0.63 16.06
CA LYS A 242 8.90 -0.60 16.22
C LYS A 242 8.03 -1.80 16.63
N ALA A 243 7.05 -1.58 17.51
CA ALA A 243 6.13 -2.63 17.94
C ALA A 243 5.21 -3.14 16.81
N LYS A 244 4.98 -2.35 15.74
CA LYS A 244 4.24 -2.79 14.55
C LYS A 244 5.05 -3.70 13.63
N LEU A 245 6.39 -3.63 13.67
CA LEU A 245 7.24 -4.36 12.72
C LEU A 245 6.97 -5.87 12.66
N PRO A 246 6.86 -6.62 13.78
CA PRO A 246 6.60 -8.05 13.71
C PRO A 246 5.27 -8.39 13.02
N VAL A 247 4.24 -7.57 13.23
CA VAL A 247 2.92 -7.75 12.61
C VAL A 247 2.99 -7.50 11.11
N LEU A 248 3.63 -6.41 10.69
CA LEU A 248 3.78 -6.08 9.27
C LEU A 248 4.65 -7.10 8.53
N ILE A 249 5.73 -7.58 9.15
CA ILE A 249 6.58 -8.63 8.60
C ILE A 249 5.78 -9.93 8.45
N ALA A 250 5.02 -10.33 9.47
CA ALA A 250 4.17 -11.51 9.39
C ALA A 250 3.08 -11.39 8.32
N GLU A 251 2.49 -10.20 8.14
CA GLU A 251 1.55 -9.92 7.05
C GLU A 251 2.22 -10.14 5.68
N LEU A 252 3.41 -9.55 5.48
CA LEU A 252 4.16 -9.67 4.23
C LEU A 252 4.59 -11.12 3.95
N ASP A 253 5.02 -11.87 4.97
CA ASP A 253 5.35 -13.29 4.83
C ASP A 253 4.12 -14.13 4.47
N GLY A 254 2.96 -13.83 5.06
CA GLY A 254 1.69 -14.46 4.71
C GLY A 254 1.31 -14.22 3.26
N ARG A 255 1.48 -12.98 2.77
CA ARG A 255 1.26 -12.61 1.36
C ARG A 255 2.25 -13.28 0.43
N SER A 256 3.55 -13.33 0.78
CA SER A 256 4.56 -14.06 0.01
C SER A 256 4.16 -15.53 -0.17
N LYS A 257 3.73 -16.19 0.90
CA LYS A 257 3.27 -17.59 0.83
C LYS A 257 2.03 -17.74 -0.05
N ALA A 258 1.04 -16.87 0.10
CA ALA A 258 -0.18 -16.90 -0.73
C ALA A 258 0.12 -16.69 -2.22
N ALA A 259 1.16 -15.92 -2.54
CA ALA A 259 1.63 -15.67 -3.90
C ALA A 259 2.65 -16.71 -4.42
N ASN A 260 2.96 -17.78 -3.67
CA ASN A 260 4.02 -18.74 -3.98
C ASN A 260 5.41 -18.09 -4.21
N ARG A 261 5.74 -17.09 -3.40
CA ARG A 261 7.00 -16.34 -3.45
C ARG A 261 7.85 -16.57 -2.21
N THR A 262 9.15 -16.29 -2.36
CA THR A 262 10.08 -16.31 -1.22
C THR A 262 9.71 -15.19 -0.23
N PRO A 263 9.74 -15.44 1.09
CA PRO A 263 9.58 -14.39 2.08
C PRO A 263 10.57 -13.24 1.87
N ILE A 264 10.11 -12.01 2.04
CA ILE A 264 10.94 -10.81 1.86
C ILE A 264 12.00 -10.76 2.97
N PHE A 265 11.61 -11.09 4.20
CA PHE A 265 12.49 -11.14 5.35
C PHE A 265 12.86 -12.59 5.64
N LYS A 266 14.16 -12.91 5.55
CA LYS A 266 14.65 -14.22 5.97
C LYS A 266 14.56 -14.32 7.50
N SER A 267 13.95 -15.40 7.97
CA SER A 267 13.88 -15.78 9.38
C SER A 267 15.24 -16.16 9.93
#